data_AF-W1XJN3-F1
#
_entry.id   AF-W1XJN3-F1
#
_cell.length_a   1.000
_cell.length_b   1.000
_cell.length_c   1.000
_cell.angle_alpha   90.00
_cell.angle_beta   90.00
_cell.angle_gamma   90.00
#
_symmetry.space_group_name_H-M   'P 1'
#
loop_
_entity.id
_entity.type
_entity.pdbx_description
1 polymer ?
#
loop_
_entity_poly.entity_id
_entity_poly.type
_entity_poly.pdbx_seq_one_letter_code
_entity_poly.pdbx_strand_id
1 'polypeptide(L)'
;WAARVHFEVAGNAMNELIVNHDFDFRQLVTAAEGQPVTDTFQIAKAFGKRHADVLRALKNCHCSEDFRSAHFFVAEKINDLGIFDKKQIYYRMDFSGFVMLVMG
;
A
#
# COMPACT_ATOMS: atom_id res chain seq x y z
N TRP A 1 -58.81 -9.33 -21.00
CA TRP A 1 -58.14 -8.61 -19.90
C TRP A 1 -57.40 -9.64 -19.06
N ALA A 2 -56.08 -9.75 -18.99
CA ALA A 2 -54.94 -9.05 -19.59
C ALA A 2 -53.80 -10.09 -19.75
N ALA A 3 -52.94 -9.89 -20.75
CA ALA A 3 -51.89 -10.81 -21.15
C ALA A 3 -50.70 -10.82 -20.17
N ARG A 4 -50.12 -12.01 -20.02
CA ARG A 4 -48.89 -12.35 -19.32
C ARG A 4 -47.69 -11.79 -20.12
N VAL A 5 -46.83 -11.00 -19.48
CA VAL A 5 -45.51 -10.62 -20.04
C VAL A 5 -44.41 -11.15 -19.13
N HIS A 6 -43.76 -12.21 -19.60
CA HIS A 6 -42.43 -12.60 -19.14
C HIS A 6 -41.43 -11.58 -19.72
N PHE A 7 -40.62 -10.97 -18.86
CA PHE A 7 -39.50 -10.14 -19.28
C PHE A 7 -38.21 -10.92 -19.01
N GLU A 8 -37.63 -11.47 -20.06
CA GLU A 8 -36.32 -12.12 -20.05
C GLU A 8 -35.28 -11.04 -20.40
N VAL A 9 -34.45 -10.66 -19.43
CA VAL A 9 -33.32 -9.77 -19.65
C VAL A 9 -32.12 -10.62 -20.03
N ALA A 10 -31.93 -10.79 -21.34
CA ALA A 10 -30.63 -11.15 -21.90
C ALA A 10 -29.68 -9.96 -21.70
N GLY A 11 -28.87 -10.03 -20.64
CA GLY A 11 -27.99 -8.96 -20.19
C GLY A 11 -26.55 -9.43 -20.01
N ASN A 12 -25.86 -9.54 -21.15
CA ASN A 12 -24.42 -9.32 -21.33
C ASN A 12 -23.42 -10.29 -20.64
N ALA A 13 -23.14 -11.39 -21.35
CA ALA A 13 -21.90 -12.15 -21.21
C ALA A 13 -20.70 -11.32 -21.71
N MET A 14 -20.25 -10.34 -20.94
CA MET A 14 -18.95 -9.67 -21.13
C MET A 14 -18.45 -9.12 -19.79
N ASN A 15 -18.03 -10.01 -18.89
CA ASN A 15 -17.22 -9.62 -17.72
C ASN A 15 -15.94 -10.46 -17.58
N GLU A 16 -15.54 -11.14 -18.66
CA GLU A 16 -14.22 -11.76 -18.80
C GLU A 16 -13.37 -10.93 -19.75
N LEU A 17 -13.07 -9.68 -19.40
CA LEU A 17 -11.99 -8.93 -20.05
C LEU A 17 -11.22 -8.13 -19.00
N ILE A 18 -10.21 -8.82 -18.47
CA ILE A 18 -8.95 -8.28 -17.97
C ILE A 18 -9.07 -7.37 -16.74
N VAL A 19 -9.24 -7.98 -15.55
CA VAL A 19 -8.75 -7.37 -14.30
C VAL A 19 -7.23 -7.43 -14.35
N ASN A 20 -6.62 -6.49 -15.07
CA ASN A 20 -5.21 -6.18 -14.95
C ASN A 20 -5.00 -5.71 -13.53
N HIS A 21 -4.51 -6.59 -12.65
CA HIS A 21 -3.92 -6.32 -11.34
C HIS A 21 -4.11 -4.85 -10.89
N ASP A 22 -5.33 -4.50 -10.48
CA ASP A 22 -5.65 -3.18 -9.96
C ASP A 22 -4.91 -3.06 -8.63
N PHE A 23 -3.70 -2.51 -8.71
CA PHE A 23 -2.88 -2.20 -7.56
C PHE A 23 -3.60 -1.06 -6.84
N ASP A 24 -4.50 -1.40 -5.93
CA ASP A 24 -5.27 -0.42 -5.17
C ASP A 24 -4.34 0.31 -4.20
N PHE A 25 -3.87 1.49 -4.64
CA PHE A 25 -3.01 2.37 -3.85
C PHE A 25 -3.61 2.74 -2.49
N ARG A 26 -4.93 2.60 -2.30
CA ARG A 26 -5.60 2.84 -1.01
C ARG A 26 -5.28 1.75 0.01
N GLN A 27 -4.97 0.52 -0.42
CA GLN A 27 -4.58 -0.58 0.47
C GLN A 27 -3.19 -0.36 1.09
N LEU A 28 -2.34 0.43 0.43
CA LEU A 28 -1.01 0.79 0.94
C LEU A 28 -1.07 1.81 2.07
N VAL A 29 -2.19 2.51 2.16
CA VAL A 29 -2.37 3.69 2.98
C VAL A 29 -3.33 3.38 4.11
N THR A 30 -2.83 3.34 5.34
CA THR A 30 -3.67 3.34 6.55
C THR A 30 -4.11 4.78 6.82
N ALA A 31 -5.41 5.04 6.95
CA ALA A 31 -5.88 6.35 7.39
C ALA A 31 -5.60 6.51 8.89
N ALA A 32 -4.60 7.29 9.27
CA ALA A 32 -4.48 7.80 10.63
C ALA A 32 -5.10 9.20 10.64
N GLU A 33 -6.24 9.35 11.33
CA GLU A 33 -6.89 10.66 11.50
C GLU A 33 -7.23 11.38 10.16
N GLY A 34 -7.60 10.61 9.14
CA GLY A 34 -7.96 11.14 7.81
C GLY A 34 -6.76 11.47 6.90
N GLN A 35 -5.53 11.32 7.39
CA GLN A 35 -4.33 11.47 6.57
C GLN A 35 -3.85 10.11 6.05
N PRO A 36 -3.53 10.02 4.75
CA PRO A 36 -3.02 8.80 4.16
C PRO A 36 -1.58 8.52 4.65
N VAL A 37 -1.41 7.54 5.55
CA VAL A 37 -0.09 7.13 6.05
C VAL A 37 0.22 5.67 5.70
N THR A 38 1.43 5.42 5.25
CA THR A 38 1.90 4.13 4.73
C THR A 38 3.10 3.65 5.53
N ASP A 39 3.19 2.34 5.75
CA ASP A 39 4.34 1.73 6.41
C ASP A 39 5.20 0.97 5.39
N THR A 40 6.52 0.94 5.61
CA THR A 40 7.43 0.13 4.78
C THR A 40 7.06 -1.36 4.74
N PHE A 41 6.36 -1.87 5.76
CA PHE A 41 5.82 -3.23 5.76
C PHE A 41 4.65 -3.41 4.78
N GLN A 42 3.74 -2.43 4.70
CA GLN A 42 2.63 -2.44 3.75
C GLN A 42 3.16 -2.37 2.32
N ILE A 43 4.15 -1.50 2.09
CA ILE A 43 4.85 -1.39 0.80
C ILE A 43 5.51 -2.72 0.43
N ALA A 44 6.27 -3.31 1.35
CA ALA A 44 6.91 -4.60 1.12
C ALA A 44 5.88 -5.69 0.74
N LYS A 45 4.74 -5.74 1.44
CA LYS A 45 3.66 -6.69 1.18
C LYS A 45 3.00 -6.46 -0.17
N ALA A 46 2.65 -5.23 -0.52
CA ALA A 46 1.97 -4.93 -1.77
C ALA A 46 2.88 -5.21 -2.98
N PHE A 47 4.12 -4.74 -2.95
CA PHE A 47 5.07 -4.91 -4.05
C PHE A 47 5.72 -6.30 -4.09
N GLY A 48 5.39 -7.18 -3.13
CA GLY A 48 6.01 -8.52 -3.02
C GLY A 48 7.52 -8.47 -2.79
N LYS A 49 8.03 -7.38 -2.20
CA LYS A 49 9.46 -7.16 -1.94
C LYS A 49 9.82 -7.46 -0.49
N ARG A 50 11.09 -7.72 -0.21
CA ARG A 50 11.57 -7.83 1.17
C ARG A 50 11.58 -6.45 1.82
N HIS A 51 11.20 -6.37 3.10
CA HIS A 51 11.29 -5.15 3.91
C HIS A 51 12.68 -4.49 3.82
N ALA A 52 13.74 -5.30 3.84
CA ALA A 52 15.12 -4.83 3.71
C ALA A 52 15.40 -4.12 2.37
N ASP A 53 14.79 -4.55 1.27
CA ASP A 53 14.94 -3.92 -0.04
C ASP A 53 14.23 -2.57 -0.09
N VAL A 54 13.05 -2.47 0.54
CA VAL A 54 12.32 -1.20 0.68
C VAL A 54 13.12 -0.20 1.52
N LEU A 55 13.71 -0.65 2.64
CA LEU A 55 14.59 0.19 3.45
C LEU A 55 15.82 0.67 2.69
N ARG A 56 16.39 -0.20 1.83
CA ARG A 56 17.53 0.16 0.99
C ARG A 56 17.14 1.19 -0.07
N ALA A 57 15.99 1.03 -0.72
CA ALA A 57 15.46 2.03 -1.65
C ALA A 57 15.23 3.37 -0.96
N LEU A 58 14.68 3.37 0.25
CA LEU A 58 14.46 4.58 1.04
C LEU A 58 15.77 5.29 1.42
N LYS A 59 16.84 4.54 1.74
CA LYS A 59 18.17 5.10 2.00
C LYS A 59 18.86 5.65 0.75
N ASN A 60 18.59 5.05 -0.40
CA ASN A 60 19.17 5.46 -1.68
C ASN A 60 18.34 6.54 -2.38
N CYS A 61 17.13 6.83 -1.88
CA CYS A 61 16.25 7.85 -2.42
C CYS A 61 16.93 9.23 -2.31
N HIS A 62 17.21 9.85 -3.46
CA HIS A 62 17.81 11.17 -3.55
C HIS A 62 16.77 12.24 -3.15
N CYS A 63 16.62 12.48 -1.86
CA CYS A 63 15.76 13.51 -1.31
C CYS A 63 16.55 14.41 -0.36
N SER A 64 16.16 15.70 -0.29
CA SER A 64 16.71 16.63 0.70
C SER A 64 16.40 16.15 2.12
N GLU A 65 17.30 16.40 3.05
CA GLU A 65 17.14 15.96 4.45
C GLU A 65 15.89 16.55 5.13
N ASP A 66 15.49 17.77 4.75
CA ASP A 66 14.25 18.42 5.20
C ASP A 66 13.01 17.62 4.77
N PHE A 67 12.93 17.25 3.50
CA PHE A 67 11.84 16.40 2.99
C PHE A 67 11.82 15.04 3.71
N ARG A 68 13.00 14.45 3.90
CA ARG A 68 13.10 13.16 4.57
C ARG A 68 12.58 13.21 6.00
N SER A 69 12.88 14.29 6.72
CA SER A 69 12.45 14.48 8.11
C SER A 69 10.98 14.90 8.25
N ALA A 70 10.43 15.57 7.24
CA ALA A 70 9.02 15.99 7.21
C ALA A 70 8.07 14.84 6.85
N HIS A 71 8.49 13.95 5.95
CA HIS A 71 7.62 12.93 5.35
C HIS A 71 7.91 11.50 5.81
N PHE A 72 9.10 11.22 6.38
CA PHE A 72 9.46 9.89 6.88
C PHE A 72 9.73 9.91 8.38
N PHE A 73 9.02 9.03 9.08
CA PHE A 73 9.08 8.87 10.52
C PHE A 73 9.64 7.49 10.84
N VAL A 74 10.74 7.45 11.60
CA VAL A 74 11.31 6.20 12.10
C VAL A 74 10.40 5.67 13.21
N ALA A 75 9.98 4.42 13.10
CA ALA A 75 9.23 3.73 14.12
C ALA A 75 9.88 2.38 14.44
N GLU A 76 9.83 1.98 15.70
CA GLU A 76 10.33 0.68 16.13
C GLU A 76 9.15 -0.22 16.47
N LYS A 77 9.14 -1.44 15.92
CA LYS A 77 8.17 -2.46 16.30
C LYS A 77 8.91 -3.57 17.03
N ILE A 78 8.44 -3.88 18.22
CA ILE A 78 8.83 -5.12 18.90
C ILE A 78 7.95 -6.20 18.27
N ASN A 79 8.58 -7.12 17.54
CA ASN A 79 7.89 -8.29 17.06
C ASN A 79 8.11 -9.40 18.09
N ASP A 80 7.02 -9.83 18.75
CA ASP A 80 6.99 -10.98 19.65
C ASP A 80 7.01 -12.29 18.85
N LEU A 81 8.02 -12.45 17.99
CA LEU A 81 8.31 -13.71 17.31
C LEU A 81 9.07 -14.57 18.31
N GLY A 82 8.28 -15.36 19.06
CA GLY A 82 8.69 -16.16 20.21
C GLY A 82 10.15 -16.62 20.21
N ILE A 83 10.81 -16.34 21.34
CA ILE A 83 12.19 -16.66 21.78
C ILE A 83 13.18 -15.49 21.69
N PHE A 84 13.03 -14.51 20.79
CA PHE A 84 13.86 -13.28 20.81
C PHE A 84 13.05 -12.04 20.45
N ASP A 85 13.03 -11.06 21.34
CA ASP A 85 12.52 -9.70 21.07
C ASP A 85 13.40 -9.01 20.02
N LYS A 86 13.17 -9.32 18.75
CA LYS A 86 13.83 -8.59 17.66
C LYS A 86 13.08 -7.28 17.45
N LYS A 87 13.66 -6.21 17.97
CA LYS A 87 13.31 -4.84 17.58
C LYS A 87 13.53 -4.72 16.07
N GLN A 88 12.45 -4.55 15.33
CA GLN A 88 12.51 -4.32 13.90
C GLN A 88 12.16 -2.85 13.63
N ILE A 89 13.16 -2.11 13.14
CA ILE A 89 12.98 -0.73 12.71
C ILE A 89 12.21 -0.74 11.39
N TYR A 90 11.19 0.12 11.31
CA TYR A 90 10.40 0.37 10.12
C TYR A 90 10.18 1.87 9.97
N TYR A 91 9.78 2.29 8.78
CA TYR A 91 9.49 3.68 8.51
C TYR A 91 8.01 3.82 8.19
N ARG A 92 7.40 4.81 8.82
CA ARG A 92 6.08 5.30 8.48
C ARG A 92 6.25 6.56 7.64
N MET A 93 5.45 6.72 6.60
CA MET A 93 5.53 7.86 5.71
C MET A 93 4.14 8.30 5.27
N ASP A 94 4.02 9.53 4.81
CA ASP A 94 2.80 10.00 4.16
C ASP A 94 2.74 9.55 2.69
N PHE A 95 1.65 9.90 2.01
CA PHE A 95 1.51 9.64 0.58
C PHE A 95 2.64 10.25 -0.26
N SER A 96 3.13 11.44 0.09
CA SER A 96 4.22 12.11 -0.64
C SER A 96 5.53 11.32 -0.54
N GLY A 97 5.90 10.88 0.66
CA GLY A 97 7.06 10.01 0.88
C GLY A 97 6.92 8.66 0.19
N PHE A 98 5.71 8.10 0.16
CA PHE A 98 5.42 6.88 -0.59
C PHE A 98 5.62 7.05 -2.10
N VAL A 99 5.06 8.10 -2.70
CA VAL A 99 5.20 8.38 -4.14
C VAL A 99 6.66 8.58 -4.52
N MET A 100 7.41 9.31 -3.69
CA MET A 100 8.85 9.50 -3.89
C MET A 100 9.60 8.16 -3.93
N LEU A 101 9.25 7.22 -3.05
CA LEU A 101 9.89 5.90 -2.99
C LEU A 101 9.52 4.99 -4.17
N VAL A 102 8.32 5.13 -4.74
CA VAL A 102 7.84 4.31 -5.86
C VAL A 102 8.32 4.84 -7.21
N MET A 103 8.45 6.16 -7.35
CA MET A 103 8.85 6.82 -8.59
C MET A 103 10.36 7.07 -8.71
N GLY A 104 11.10 7.05 -7.59
CA GLY A 104 12.54 7.31 -7.52
C GLY A 104 13.44 6.09 -7.67
#